data_AF-A0A2A2GDZ3-F1
#
_entry.id   AF-A0A2A2GDZ3-F1
#
_cell.length_a   1.000
_cell.length_b   1.000
_cell.length_c   1.000
_cell.angle_alpha   90.00
_cell.angle_beta   90.00
_cell.angle_gamma   90.00
#
_symmetry.space_group_name_H-M   'P 1'
#
loop_
_entity.id
_entity.type
_entity.pdbx_description
1 polymer ?
#
loop_
_entity_poly.entity_id
_entity_poly.type
_entity_poly.pdbx_seq_one_letter_code
_entity_poly.pdbx_strand_id
1 'polypeptide(L)'
;MKINYIHSIGVAVLSAIVFLQGCSTTKPYTKGPVKTFDPDTARIEKPEEKPQYQYWDRIDNTIFHQLEKPLNLNRTGRWLGQGLGISDKRQADNINKLDEVPESSWYTYRHYYDEMSPKELAAGPNTKAPDTKGEWTIFKAKLEGANSGFFIEDENGNRYLIKFDGYDYPELTTAAEVIGTKVFYAAGYTVPESEITYFDPGNVTIAEGVTVEEGGEKRAMTVTDYQEIVKNRPQNADGKVRALASKFVDGVPLGPWNFEGTLKGDPNDRVAHEHRRELRGMRVISSWLNDTDRRDANTMAVYNNEGYIGHYVQDFGNTLGANGMSSHKPIQGQAYLIDPRYMLVSAVSLGGYITPWETVEPEVPYPSVGYFRSDVFKPGRWVPTHPLPPFENMTLRDAFWGAKHVMSFSDEDIRTIVETGQYSNPKAEEYIVRTLIERRDKIGRHWFAKINPLDKFDAEIENKTLLLTFTDLSVNSGLVSASNHKYRVEIESESKVLSGDREINEPQLSVELQDEKLLNDVLRFDIKTIGSEYSGAGKMVMVYIEVNDNNSRVVRVRREE
;
A
#
# COMPACT_ATOMS: atom_id res chain seq x y z
N MET A 1 35.15 43.86 -35.69
CA MET A 1 34.58 44.51 -34.48
C MET A 1 33.05 44.33 -34.31
N LYS A 2 32.28 43.86 -35.31
CA LYS A 2 30.80 43.69 -35.20
C LYS A 2 30.30 42.32 -34.70
N ILE A 3 31.15 41.29 -34.60
CA ILE A 3 30.73 39.93 -34.22
C ILE A 3 30.70 39.73 -32.69
N ASN A 4 31.57 40.42 -31.92
CA ASN A 4 31.60 40.30 -30.46
C ASN A 4 30.41 41.00 -29.75
N TYR A 5 29.74 41.94 -30.42
CA TYR A 5 28.60 42.65 -29.83
C TYR A 5 27.33 41.79 -29.79
N ILE A 6 27.13 40.92 -30.79
CA ILE A 6 25.94 40.06 -30.91
C ILE A 6 26.02 38.89 -29.92
N HIS A 7 27.22 38.33 -29.69
CA HIS A 7 27.43 37.28 -28.67
C HIS A 7 27.23 37.81 -27.24
N SER A 8 27.70 39.03 -26.95
CA SER A 8 27.57 39.64 -25.63
C SER A 8 26.11 39.98 -25.30
N ILE A 9 25.33 40.42 -26.29
CA ILE A 9 23.89 40.69 -26.15
C ILE A 9 23.11 39.37 -26.02
N GLY A 10 23.47 38.33 -26.79
CA GLY A 10 22.83 37.02 -26.70
C GLY A 10 22.99 36.34 -25.34
N VAL A 11 24.20 36.41 -24.75
CA VAL A 11 24.48 35.88 -23.40
C VAL A 11 23.81 36.72 -22.31
N ALA A 12 23.75 38.04 -22.46
CA ALA A 12 23.05 38.92 -21.52
C ALA A 12 21.52 38.72 -21.55
N VAL A 13 20.93 38.47 -22.73
CA VAL A 13 19.50 38.19 -22.87
C VAL A 13 19.14 36.80 -22.35
N LEU A 14 19.97 35.77 -22.59
CA LEU A 14 19.77 34.44 -21.98
C LEU A 14 19.91 34.49 -20.45
N SER A 15 20.88 35.26 -19.94
CA SER A 15 21.06 35.46 -18.50
C SER A 15 19.87 36.22 -17.90
N ALA A 16 19.37 37.25 -18.60
CA ALA A 16 18.18 38.00 -18.16
C ALA A 16 16.91 37.14 -18.20
N ILE A 17 16.75 36.22 -19.16
CA ILE A 17 15.62 35.28 -19.20
C ILE A 17 15.71 34.24 -18.08
N VAL A 18 16.91 33.78 -17.72
CA VAL A 18 17.13 32.89 -16.56
C VAL A 18 16.90 33.62 -15.23
N PHE A 19 17.24 34.91 -15.13
CA PHE A 19 16.94 35.72 -13.93
C PHE A 19 15.47 36.19 -13.87
N LEU A 20 14.78 36.38 -15.01
CA LEU A 20 13.37 36.79 -15.06
C LEU A 20 12.38 35.61 -14.89
N GLN A 21 12.84 34.36 -15.01
CA GLN A 21 12.08 33.19 -14.55
C GLN A 21 12.25 32.90 -13.05
N GLY A 22 13.11 33.66 -12.35
CA GLY A 22 13.42 33.46 -10.93
C GLY A 22 12.54 34.19 -9.92
N CYS A 23 11.54 34.98 -10.34
CA CYS A 23 10.69 35.75 -9.44
C CYS A 23 9.19 35.60 -9.76
N SER A 24 8.73 34.37 -9.99
CA SER A 24 7.36 34.03 -9.59
C SER A 24 7.46 33.52 -8.16
N THR A 25 7.17 34.38 -7.17
CA THR A 25 7.03 33.97 -5.77
C THR A 25 5.77 33.11 -5.66
N THR A 26 5.87 31.85 -6.10
CA THR A 26 4.83 30.86 -5.81
C THR A 26 4.87 30.65 -4.31
N LYS A 27 3.86 31.20 -3.62
CA LYS A 27 3.69 30.98 -2.18
C LYS A 27 3.72 29.47 -1.93
N PRO A 28 4.41 28.99 -0.88
CA PRO A 28 4.53 27.55 -0.67
C PRO A 28 3.15 26.94 -0.40
N TYR A 29 2.23 27.64 0.25
CA TYR A 29 0.91 27.15 0.61
C TYR A 29 -0.19 27.52 -0.41
N THR A 30 -1.40 27.02 -0.23
CA THR A 30 -2.59 27.41 -1.04
C THR A 30 -3.49 28.37 -0.25
N LYS A 31 -4.10 29.36 -0.92
CA LYS A 31 -5.25 30.12 -0.38
C LYS A 31 -6.60 29.55 -0.85
N GLY A 32 -6.58 28.81 -1.97
CA GLY A 32 -7.74 28.06 -2.44
C GLY A 32 -7.96 26.76 -1.65
N PRO A 33 -9.06 26.03 -1.91
CA PRO A 33 -9.30 24.73 -1.29
C PRO A 33 -8.13 23.75 -1.54
N VAL A 34 -7.83 22.93 -0.53
CA VAL A 34 -6.89 21.81 -0.69
C VAL A 34 -7.55 20.75 -1.56
N LYS A 35 -6.79 20.19 -2.51
CA LYS A 35 -7.24 19.06 -3.32
C LYS A 35 -7.46 17.83 -2.42
N THR A 36 -8.71 17.46 -2.19
CA THR A 36 -9.09 16.24 -1.46
C THR A 36 -9.49 15.10 -2.39
N PHE A 37 -9.78 15.40 -3.67
CA PHE A 37 -10.14 14.43 -4.70
C PHE A 37 -9.36 14.66 -5.99
N ASP A 38 -8.89 13.59 -6.63
CA ASP A 38 -8.36 13.60 -8.00
C ASP A 38 -9.49 13.34 -8.99
N PRO A 39 -9.79 14.26 -9.94
CA PRO A 39 -10.88 14.06 -10.89
C PRO A 39 -10.53 13.06 -12.00
N ASP A 40 -10.27 11.81 -11.61
CA ASP A 40 -9.96 10.67 -12.49
C ASP A 40 -11.17 9.75 -12.73
N THR A 41 -12.36 10.23 -12.39
CA THR A 41 -13.64 9.50 -12.53
C THR A 41 -14.53 10.08 -13.62
N ALA A 42 -13.96 10.87 -14.54
CA ALA A 42 -14.71 11.38 -15.69
C ALA A 42 -15.15 10.22 -16.58
N ARG A 43 -16.36 10.30 -17.14
CA ARG A 43 -16.85 9.27 -18.05
C ARG A 43 -16.00 9.22 -19.33
N ILE A 44 -15.56 8.03 -19.71
CA ILE A 44 -14.78 7.74 -20.92
C ILE A 44 -15.52 6.71 -21.79
N GLU A 45 -15.09 6.58 -23.04
CA GLU A 45 -15.48 5.42 -23.85
C GLU A 45 -14.80 4.17 -23.32
N LYS A 46 -15.53 3.04 -23.28
CA LYS A 46 -14.99 1.77 -22.79
C LYS A 46 -13.75 1.38 -23.61
N PRO A 47 -12.57 1.26 -23.00
CA PRO A 47 -11.37 0.84 -23.73
C PRO A 47 -11.44 -0.62 -24.18
N GLU A 48 -10.57 -0.99 -25.11
CA GLU A 48 -10.43 -2.37 -25.54
C GLU A 48 -9.92 -3.25 -24.39
N GLU A 49 -10.52 -4.45 -24.25
CA GLU A 49 -10.02 -5.49 -23.37
C GLU A 49 -8.67 -5.98 -23.88
N LYS A 50 -7.64 -5.95 -23.04
CA LYS A 50 -6.32 -6.46 -23.41
C LYS A 50 -6.10 -7.81 -22.74
N PRO A 51 -6.00 -8.90 -23.51
CA PRO A 51 -5.52 -10.15 -22.96
C PRO A 51 -4.04 -9.98 -22.61
N GLN A 52 -3.72 -9.85 -21.32
CA GLN A 52 -2.35 -9.96 -20.85
C GLN A 52 -2.03 -11.41 -20.48
N TYR A 53 -0.84 -11.84 -20.86
CA TYR A 53 -0.30 -13.15 -20.58
C TYR A 53 0.57 -13.05 -19.31
N GLN A 54 0.10 -13.61 -18.19
CA GLN A 54 0.74 -13.59 -16.87
C GLN A 54 2.23 -14.03 -16.85
N TYR A 55 2.68 -14.74 -17.89
CA TYR A 55 4.06 -15.21 -18.03
C TYR A 55 5.03 -14.09 -18.49
N TRP A 56 4.56 -13.11 -19.26
CA TRP A 56 5.41 -12.02 -19.74
C TRP A 56 5.83 -11.07 -18.63
N ASP A 57 4.95 -10.76 -17.67
CA ASP A 57 5.26 -9.89 -16.52
C ASP A 57 6.37 -10.48 -15.63
N ARG A 58 6.42 -11.82 -15.52
CA ARG A 58 7.49 -12.52 -14.79
C ARG A 58 8.84 -12.34 -15.47
N ILE A 59 8.89 -12.38 -16.78
CA ILE A 59 10.13 -12.20 -17.55
C ILE A 59 10.52 -10.71 -17.52
N ASP A 60 9.57 -9.81 -17.74
CA ASP A 60 9.82 -8.38 -17.84
C ASP A 60 10.37 -7.79 -16.53
N ASN A 61 9.66 -7.98 -15.42
CA ASN A 61 10.09 -7.44 -14.13
C ASN A 61 11.35 -8.13 -13.55
N THR A 62 11.54 -9.43 -13.81
CA THR A 62 12.67 -10.19 -13.21
C THR A 62 13.95 -10.09 -14.01
N ILE A 63 13.84 -10.07 -15.35
CA ILE A 63 14.99 -10.14 -16.24
C ILE A 63 15.22 -8.78 -16.89
N PHE A 64 14.26 -8.26 -17.66
CA PHE A 64 14.48 -7.04 -18.44
C PHE A 64 14.59 -5.79 -17.56
N HIS A 65 13.67 -5.56 -16.63
CA HIS A 65 13.74 -4.42 -15.71
C HIS A 65 15.06 -4.40 -14.89
N GLN A 66 15.54 -5.54 -14.43
CA GLN A 66 16.81 -5.62 -13.69
C GLN A 66 18.03 -5.36 -14.59
N LEU A 67 17.99 -5.80 -15.86
CA LEU A 67 19.06 -5.57 -16.83
C LEU A 67 19.05 -4.15 -17.44
N GLU A 68 17.88 -3.53 -17.56
CA GLU A 68 17.70 -2.19 -18.11
C GLU A 68 17.97 -1.07 -17.09
N LYS A 69 17.83 -1.35 -15.79
CA LYS A 69 18.20 -0.43 -14.69
C LYS A 69 19.52 0.32 -14.90
N PRO A 70 20.66 -0.35 -15.18
CA PRO A 70 21.94 0.32 -15.43
C PRO A 70 22.00 1.03 -16.79
N LEU A 71 21.10 0.72 -17.73
CA LEU A 71 21.05 1.33 -19.08
C LEU A 71 20.16 2.57 -19.14
N ASN A 72 19.22 2.73 -18.20
CA ASN A 72 18.42 3.94 -18.07
C ASN A 72 19.30 5.10 -17.53
N LEU A 73 19.80 5.93 -18.44
CA LEU A 73 20.72 7.04 -18.13
C LEU A 73 20.12 8.07 -17.15
N ASN A 74 18.80 8.30 -17.18
CA ASN A 74 18.13 9.20 -16.24
C ASN A 74 18.07 8.63 -14.82
N ARG A 75 17.85 7.32 -14.69
CA ARG A 75 17.84 6.61 -13.41
C ARG A 75 19.25 6.41 -12.86
N THR A 76 20.20 6.02 -13.70
CA THR A 76 21.61 5.84 -13.35
C THR A 76 22.27 7.17 -12.99
N GLY A 77 22.00 8.23 -13.74
CA GLY A 77 22.45 9.59 -13.41
C GLY A 77 21.89 10.09 -12.08
N ARG A 78 20.60 9.83 -11.79
CA ARG A 78 20.00 10.13 -10.47
C ARG A 78 20.56 9.27 -9.36
N TRP A 79 20.80 7.98 -9.59
CA TRP A 79 21.39 7.08 -8.60
C TRP A 79 22.83 7.49 -8.25
N LEU A 80 23.65 7.82 -9.25
CA LEU A 80 24.99 8.39 -9.04
C LEU A 80 24.91 9.74 -8.33
N GLY A 81 23.98 10.62 -8.74
CA GLY A 81 23.71 11.89 -8.08
C GLY A 81 23.29 11.72 -6.62
N GLN A 82 22.44 10.74 -6.31
CA GLN A 82 22.03 10.39 -4.94
C GLN A 82 23.21 9.85 -4.13
N GLY A 83 24.00 8.94 -4.69
CA GLY A 83 25.21 8.42 -4.04
C GLY A 83 26.26 9.49 -3.74
N LEU A 84 26.25 10.59 -4.49
CA LEU A 84 27.11 11.76 -4.30
C LEU A 84 26.44 12.91 -3.53
N GLY A 85 25.17 12.77 -3.11
CA GLY A 85 24.41 13.82 -2.40
C GLY A 85 24.03 15.04 -3.25
N ILE A 86 24.02 14.91 -4.58
CA ILE A 86 23.77 15.98 -5.57
C ILE A 86 22.29 16.02 -6.01
N SER A 87 21.55 14.93 -5.85
CA SER A 87 20.12 14.83 -6.23
C SER A 87 19.31 14.15 -5.14
N ASP A 88 18.19 14.75 -4.77
CA ASP A 88 17.19 14.11 -3.90
C ASP A 88 16.45 12.97 -4.63
N LYS A 89 15.76 12.13 -3.85
CA LYS A 89 14.79 11.19 -4.42
C LYS A 89 13.59 11.95 -4.98
N ARG A 90 13.06 11.50 -6.13
CA ARG A 90 11.85 12.06 -6.73
C ARG A 90 10.65 11.73 -5.84
N GLN A 91 9.95 12.76 -5.36
CA GLN A 91 8.71 12.61 -4.60
C GLN A 91 7.56 12.09 -5.48
N ALA A 92 6.49 11.60 -4.86
CA ALA A 92 5.28 11.21 -5.57
C ALA A 92 4.58 12.41 -6.22
N ASP A 93 3.92 12.17 -7.36
CA ASP A 93 3.33 13.24 -8.19
C ASP A 93 1.87 13.53 -7.81
N ASN A 94 1.18 12.63 -7.10
CA ASN A 94 -0.24 12.71 -6.73
C ASN A 94 -0.48 13.07 -5.25
N ILE A 95 0.31 13.98 -4.70
CA ILE A 95 0.12 14.48 -3.32
C ILE A 95 -0.53 15.87 -3.31
N ASN A 96 -1.38 16.13 -2.33
CA ASN A 96 -1.93 17.46 -2.08
C ASN A 96 -0.99 18.32 -1.24
N LYS A 97 -1.42 19.54 -0.90
CA LYS A 97 -0.62 20.49 -0.10
C LYS A 97 -0.43 20.06 1.36
N LEU A 98 -1.20 19.08 1.85
CA LEU A 98 -1.08 18.53 3.19
C LEU A 98 -0.17 17.30 3.25
N ASP A 99 0.54 16.99 2.14
CA ASP A 99 1.38 15.78 2.00
C ASP A 99 0.58 14.46 2.04
N GLU A 100 -0.70 14.54 1.67
CA GLU A 100 -1.67 13.44 1.62
C GLU A 100 -2.04 13.05 0.19
N VAL A 101 -2.52 11.81 0.03
CA VAL A 101 -3.07 11.29 -1.24
C VAL A 101 -4.53 11.68 -1.34
N PRO A 102 -4.96 12.49 -2.33
CA PRO A 102 -6.38 12.72 -2.59
C PRO A 102 -7.11 11.42 -2.91
N GLU A 103 -8.38 11.34 -2.54
CA GLU A 103 -9.25 10.25 -2.99
C GLU A 103 -9.36 10.24 -4.52
N SER A 104 -9.52 9.05 -5.11
CA SER A 104 -9.53 8.85 -6.56
C SER A 104 -10.07 7.46 -6.91
N SER A 105 -10.09 7.11 -8.19
CA SER A 105 -10.38 5.74 -8.65
C SER A 105 -9.39 4.67 -8.15
N TRP A 106 -8.26 5.10 -7.56
CA TRP A 106 -7.19 4.25 -7.02
C TRP A 106 -7.24 4.08 -5.50
N TYR A 107 -7.84 5.04 -4.79
CA TYR A 107 -7.68 5.17 -3.34
C TYR A 107 -8.85 5.91 -2.68
N THR A 108 -9.29 5.45 -1.51
CA THR A 108 -10.39 6.02 -0.74
C THR A 108 -9.98 6.15 0.73
N TYR A 109 -10.39 7.22 1.40
CA TYR A 109 -10.18 7.38 2.84
C TYR A 109 -11.04 6.37 3.61
N ARG A 110 -10.38 5.62 4.51
CA ARG A 110 -10.99 4.64 5.42
C ARG A 110 -10.26 4.69 6.77
N HIS A 111 -9.93 3.54 7.36
CA HIS A 111 -9.56 3.36 8.77
C HIS A 111 -8.56 4.36 9.39
N TYR A 112 -7.54 4.85 8.66
CA TYR A 112 -6.62 5.87 9.21
C TYR A 112 -7.29 7.25 9.40
N TYR A 113 -8.13 7.64 8.45
CA TYR A 113 -8.80 8.94 8.39
C TYR A 113 -10.14 8.89 9.12
N ASP A 114 -10.92 7.84 8.85
CA ASP A 114 -12.22 7.55 9.45
C ASP A 114 -12.16 6.14 10.06
N GLU A 115 -12.03 6.09 11.39
CA GLU A 115 -11.86 4.83 12.12
C GLU A 115 -13.04 3.88 11.90
N MET A 116 -12.76 2.76 11.24
CA MET A 116 -13.72 1.68 11.03
C MET A 116 -13.96 0.92 12.34
N SER A 117 -15.23 0.63 12.64
CA SER A 117 -15.61 -0.22 13.77
C SER A 117 -15.14 -1.68 13.57
N PRO A 118 -15.06 -2.49 14.65
CA PRO A 118 -14.73 -3.91 14.53
C PRO A 118 -15.63 -4.66 13.53
N LYS A 119 -16.92 -4.32 13.49
CA LYS A 119 -17.86 -4.92 12.52
C LYS A 119 -17.50 -4.56 11.08
N GLU A 120 -17.12 -3.31 10.82
CA GLU A 120 -16.72 -2.87 9.47
C GLU A 120 -15.38 -3.47 9.05
N LEU A 121 -14.42 -3.60 9.97
CA LEU A 121 -13.15 -4.29 9.73
C LEU A 121 -13.35 -5.78 9.44
N ALA A 122 -14.23 -6.44 10.19
CA ALA A 122 -14.58 -7.83 9.98
C ALA A 122 -15.36 -8.05 8.67
N ALA A 123 -16.17 -7.08 8.23
CA ALA A 123 -16.85 -7.15 6.93
C ALA A 123 -15.88 -6.88 5.77
N GLY A 124 -15.01 -5.87 5.90
CA GLY A 124 -14.15 -5.40 4.82
C GLY A 124 -14.98 -5.00 3.59
N PRO A 125 -14.61 -5.43 2.36
CA PRO A 125 -15.40 -5.14 1.17
C PRO A 125 -16.67 -6.00 1.05
N ASN A 126 -16.83 -7.04 1.88
CA ASN A 126 -17.83 -8.07 1.65
C ASN A 126 -19.25 -7.56 1.92
N THR A 127 -20.11 -7.75 0.92
CA THR A 127 -21.52 -7.40 0.95
C THR A 127 -22.41 -8.64 0.88
N LYS A 128 -21.94 -9.71 0.23
CA LYS A 128 -22.77 -10.91 0.00
C LYS A 128 -21.96 -12.20 -0.07
N ALA A 129 -22.39 -13.17 0.73
CA ALA A 129 -21.88 -14.53 0.71
C ALA A 129 -22.53 -15.41 -0.36
N PRO A 130 -21.81 -16.43 -0.88
CA PRO A 130 -22.43 -17.46 -1.70
C PRO A 130 -23.57 -18.15 -0.94
N ASP A 131 -24.71 -18.35 -1.60
CA ASP A 131 -25.78 -19.17 -1.03
C ASP A 131 -25.35 -20.64 -1.03
N THR A 132 -25.09 -21.21 0.15
CA THR A 132 -24.65 -22.60 0.33
C THR A 132 -25.79 -23.58 0.58
N LYS A 133 -27.06 -23.12 0.60
CA LYS A 133 -28.24 -23.98 0.75
C LYS A 133 -28.74 -24.48 -0.60
N GLY A 134 -28.65 -23.62 -1.61
CA GLY A 134 -28.98 -23.93 -3.00
C GLY A 134 -27.89 -24.71 -3.72
N GLU A 135 -28.23 -25.27 -4.88
CA GLU A 135 -27.26 -25.95 -5.75
C GLU A 135 -26.34 -24.94 -6.46
N TRP A 136 -25.03 -25.21 -6.49
CA TRP A 136 -24.08 -24.40 -7.25
C TRP A 136 -23.92 -24.90 -8.68
N THR A 137 -23.96 -23.99 -9.66
CA THR A 137 -23.67 -24.32 -11.06
C THR A 137 -22.23 -23.94 -11.40
N ILE A 138 -21.37 -24.94 -11.65
CA ILE A 138 -20.01 -24.72 -12.19
C ILE A 138 -20.13 -24.35 -13.66
N PHE A 139 -19.71 -23.14 -14.02
CA PHE A 139 -19.72 -22.67 -15.42
C PHE A 139 -18.33 -22.55 -16.05
N LYS A 140 -17.26 -22.70 -15.26
CA LYS A 140 -15.87 -22.72 -15.77
C LYS A 140 -14.93 -23.44 -14.79
N ALA A 141 -14.08 -24.32 -15.30
CA ALA A 141 -13.02 -24.94 -14.51
C ALA A 141 -11.80 -24.01 -14.38
N LYS A 142 -11.06 -24.13 -13.28
CA LYS A 142 -9.75 -23.48 -13.09
C LYS A 142 -8.73 -24.51 -12.60
N LEU A 143 -8.16 -25.26 -13.55
CA LEU A 143 -7.12 -26.25 -13.28
C LEU A 143 -5.71 -25.70 -13.42
N GLU A 144 -5.53 -24.56 -14.09
CA GLU A 144 -4.24 -23.91 -14.30
C GLU A 144 -3.91 -22.89 -13.19
N GLY A 145 -2.64 -22.87 -12.77
CA GLY A 145 -2.12 -21.97 -11.73
C GLY A 145 -1.68 -22.70 -10.46
N ALA A 146 -1.27 -21.95 -9.44
CA ALA A 146 -0.76 -22.53 -8.19
C ALA A 146 -1.85 -23.21 -7.35
N ASN A 147 -3.13 -22.78 -7.46
CA ASN A 147 -4.26 -23.31 -6.69
C ASN A 147 -5.36 -23.79 -7.66
N SER A 148 -5.76 -25.06 -7.55
CA SER A 148 -6.93 -25.61 -8.26
C SER A 148 -8.23 -24.99 -7.75
N GLY A 149 -9.21 -24.81 -8.63
CA GLY A 149 -10.51 -24.26 -8.28
C GLY A 149 -11.52 -24.32 -9.44
N PHE A 150 -12.63 -23.61 -9.28
CA PHE A 150 -13.66 -23.50 -10.31
C PHE A 150 -14.51 -22.26 -10.10
N PHE A 151 -15.26 -21.87 -11.11
CA PHE A 151 -16.17 -20.75 -11.08
C PHE A 151 -17.61 -21.24 -10.94
N ILE A 152 -18.34 -20.66 -9.99
CA ILE A 152 -19.73 -21.03 -9.70
C ILE A 152 -20.69 -19.84 -9.85
N GLU A 153 -21.93 -20.17 -10.18
CA GLU A 153 -23.10 -19.32 -9.97
C GLU A 153 -24.00 -19.98 -8.92
N ASP A 154 -24.42 -19.22 -7.91
CA ASP A 154 -25.38 -19.68 -6.89
C ASP A 154 -26.84 -19.50 -7.37
N GLU A 155 -27.81 -20.06 -6.64
CA GLU A 155 -29.25 -19.97 -7.00
C GLU A 155 -29.79 -18.52 -7.05
N ASN A 156 -29.08 -17.58 -6.42
CA ASN A 156 -29.42 -16.17 -6.43
C ASN A 156 -28.70 -15.39 -7.55
N GLY A 157 -28.08 -16.08 -8.51
CA GLY A 157 -27.39 -15.50 -9.67
C GLY A 157 -26.05 -14.82 -9.35
N ASN A 158 -25.48 -15.03 -8.16
CA ASN A 158 -24.19 -14.44 -7.80
C ASN A 158 -23.05 -15.34 -8.23
N ARG A 159 -22.00 -14.74 -8.79
CA ARG A 159 -20.89 -15.47 -9.40
C ARG A 159 -19.62 -15.34 -8.56
N TYR A 160 -18.95 -16.46 -8.34
CA TYR A 160 -17.75 -16.53 -7.52
C TYR A 160 -16.66 -17.40 -8.18
N LEU A 161 -15.42 -17.04 -7.93
CA LEU A 161 -14.27 -17.93 -8.07
C LEU A 161 -14.06 -18.66 -6.75
N ILE A 162 -14.09 -19.99 -6.80
CA ILE A 162 -13.79 -20.87 -5.68
C ILE A 162 -12.32 -21.30 -5.76
N LYS A 163 -11.55 -21.03 -4.70
CA LYS A 163 -10.16 -21.50 -4.53
C LYS A 163 -10.04 -22.35 -3.26
N PHE A 164 -9.12 -23.30 -3.27
CA PHE A 164 -8.85 -24.18 -2.13
C PHE A 164 -7.45 -23.97 -1.55
N ASP A 165 -7.30 -24.33 -0.28
CA ASP A 165 -6.00 -24.46 0.38
C ASP A 165 -5.18 -25.62 -0.21
N GLY A 166 -3.86 -25.58 0.00
CA GLY A 166 -2.99 -26.72 -0.26
C GLY A 166 -3.34 -27.92 0.63
N TYR A 167 -3.19 -29.14 0.12
CA TYR A 167 -3.54 -30.36 0.86
C TYR A 167 -2.81 -30.49 2.19
N ASP A 168 -1.51 -30.15 2.21
CA ASP A 168 -0.65 -30.23 3.40
C ASP A 168 -0.75 -28.98 4.29
N TYR A 169 -1.47 -27.95 3.84
CA TYR A 169 -1.55 -26.63 4.48
C TYR A 169 -3.00 -26.14 4.59
N PRO A 170 -3.87 -26.87 5.32
CA PRO A 170 -5.26 -26.45 5.52
C PRO A 170 -5.33 -25.06 6.16
N GLU A 171 -6.34 -24.26 5.77
CA GLU A 171 -6.61 -22.91 6.29
C GLU A 171 -5.58 -21.83 5.93
N LEU A 172 -4.42 -22.19 5.36
CA LEU A 172 -3.30 -21.27 5.11
C LEU A 172 -3.66 -20.15 4.12
N THR A 173 -4.00 -20.52 2.90
CA THR A 173 -4.17 -19.59 1.77
C THR A 173 -5.51 -18.87 1.86
N THR A 174 -6.55 -19.59 2.29
CA THR A 174 -7.90 -19.05 2.50
C THR A 174 -7.91 -17.99 3.61
N ALA A 175 -7.23 -18.23 4.74
CA ALA A 175 -7.12 -17.22 5.80
C ALA A 175 -6.25 -16.04 5.38
N ALA A 176 -5.10 -16.30 4.72
CA ALA A 176 -4.23 -15.25 4.20
C ALA A 176 -4.96 -14.32 3.23
N GLU A 177 -5.76 -14.86 2.31
CA GLU A 177 -6.54 -14.03 1.38
C GLU A 177 -7.53 -13.13 2.13
N VAL A 178 -8.37 -13.68 3.02
CA VAL A 178 -9.40 -12.90 3.71
C VAL A 178 -8.79 -11.82 4.60
N ILE A 179 -7.74 -12.15 5.34
CA ILE A 179 -7.02 -11.19 6.20
C ILE A 179 -6.39 -10.08 5.34
N GLY A 180 -5.69 -10.46 4.26
CA GLY A 180 -5.03 -9.51 3.36
C GLY A 180 -6.03 -8.57 2.67
N THR A 181 -7.14 -9.10 2.18
CA THR A 181 -8.25 -8.32 1.59
C THR A 181 -8.75 -7.26 2.57
N LYS A 182 -8.98 -7.61 3.83
CA LYS A 182 -9.51 -6.68 4.85
C LYS A 182 -8.51 -5.61 5.23
N VAL A 183 -7.24 -5.97 5.38
CA VAL A 183 -6.17 -4.99 5.65
C VAL A 183 -6.03 -4.00 4.50
N PHE A 184 -5.99 -4.47 3.24
CA PHE A 184 -5.87 -3.59 2.08
C PHE A 184 -7.12 -2.73 1.87
N TYR A 185 -8.31 -3.29 2.09
CA TYR A 185 -9.54 -2.52 2.10
C TYR A 185 -9.47 -1.41 3.16
N ALA A 186 -9.22 -1.74 4.43
CA ALA A 186 -9.14 -0.76 5.51
C ALA A 186 -8.04 0.30 5.29
N ALA A 187 -6.94 -0.06 4.62
CA ALA A 187 -5.89 0.89 4.25
C ALA A 187 -6.31 1.89 3.14
N GLY A 188 -7.39 1.62 2.41
CA GLY A 188 -7.97 2.53 1.41
C GLY A 188 -7.91 2.04 -0.03
N TYR A 189 -7.38 0.84 -0.30
CA TYR A 189 -7.34 0.28 -1.66
C TYR A 189 -8.69 -0.32 -2.06
N THR A 190 -8.97 -0.33 -3.35
CA THR A 190 -10.10 -1.08 -3.90
C THR A 190 -9.69 -2.54 -4.08
N VAL A 191 -10.47 -3.45 -3.53
CA VAL A 191 -10.19 -4.90 -3.55
C VAL A 191 -11.49 -5.67 -3.84
N PRO A 192 -11.44 -6.84 -4.51
CA PRO A 192 -12.62 -7.68 -4.68
C PRO A 192 -13.13 -8.23 -3.34
N GLU A 193 -14.41 -8.59 -3.29
CA GLU A 193 -14.95 -9.34 -2.14
C GLU A 193 -14.33 -10.73 -2.06
N SER A 194 -13.99 -11.17 -0.86
CA SER A 194 -13.36 -12.47 -0.60
C SER A 194 -13.71 -12.95 0.80
N GLU A 195 -14.22 -14.17 0.90
CA GLU A 195 -14.61 -14.78 2.17
C GLU A 195 -14.36 -16.29 2.21
N ILE A 196 -14.29 -16.83 3.41
CA ILE A 196 -14.28 -18.27 3.64
C ILE A 196 -15.72 -18.79 3.63
N THR A 197 -15.97 -19.81 2.83
CA THR A 197 -17.27 -20.50 2.75
C THR A 197 -17.10 -22.00 3.01
N TYR A 198 -18.17 -22.63 3.50
CA TYR A 198 -18.27 -24.07 3.69
C TYR A 198 -19.46 -24.59 2.89
N PHE A 199 -19.20 -25.44 1.91
CA PHE A 199 -20.23 -25.95 1.01
C PHE A 199 -20.29 -27.48 1.03
N ASP A 200 -21.46 -28.02 0.67
CA ASP A 200 -21.63 -29.44 0.47
C ASP A 200 -21.08 -29.81 -0.92
N PRO A 201 -20.00 -30.62 -1.01
CA PRO A 201 -19.44 -31.00 -2.30
C PRO A 201 -20.41 -31.86 -3.15
N GLY A 202 -21.48 -32.42 -2.56
CA GLY A 202 -22.51 -33.15 -3.28
C GLY A 202 -23.58 -32.26 -3.94
N ASN A 203 -23.66 -30.98 -3.59
CA ASN A 203 -24.72 -30.06 -4.05
C ASN A 203 -24.22 -29.12 -5.16
N VAL A 204 -23.71 -29.72 -6.24
CA VAL A 204 -23.08 -28.99 -7.36
C VAL A 204 -23.43 -29.64 -8.68
N THR A 205 -23.78 -28.82 -9.68
CA THR A 205 -24.01 -29.22 -11.07
C THR A 205 -22.96 -28.61 -12.00
N ILE A 206 -22.48 -29.37 -12.99
CA ILE A 206 -21.56 -28.89 -14.03
C ILE A 206 -22.38 -28.43 -15.23
N ALA A 207 -22.24 -27.16 -15.61
CA ALA A 207 -22.95 -26.60 -16.76
C ALA A 207 -22.50 -27.24 -18.09
N GLU A 208 -23.36 -27.17 -19.09
CA GLU A 208 -23.02 -27.62 -20.45
C GLU A 208 -21.86 -26.78 -21.02
N GLY A 209 -20.91 -27.44 -21.68
CA GLY A 209 -19.77 -26.78 -22.34
C GLY A 209 -18.59 -26.44 -21.42
N VAL A 210 -18.63 -26.77 -20.13
CA VAL A 210 -17.46 -26.65 -19.25
C VAL A 210 -16.38 -27.64 -19.71
N THR A 211 -15.17 -27.12 -19.91
CA THR A 211 -14.03 -27.90 -20.38
C THR A 211 -12.86 -27.86 -19.40
N VAL A 212 -12.05 -28.91 -19.44
CA VAL A 212 -10.78 -29.06 -18.74
C VAL A 212 -9.68 -29.37 -19.75
N GLU A 213 -8.45 -29.01 -19.42
CA GLU A 213 -7.28 -29.34 -20.23
C GLU A 213 -6.58 -30.59 -19.67
N GLU A 214 -6.36 -31.59 -20.53
CA GLU A 214 -5.63 -32.81 -20.20
C GLU A 214 -4.62 -33.08 -21.32
N GLY A 215 -3.32 -33.10 -20.99
CA GLY A 215 -2.26 -33.34 -21.98
C GLY A 215 -2.17 -32.29 -23.09
N GLY A 216 -2.67 -31.07 -22.87
CA GLY A 216 -2.71 -29.99 -23.88
C GLY A 216 -3.95 -30.01 -24.77
N GLU A 217 -4.88 -30.96 -24.57
CA GLU A 217 -6.15 -31.02 -25.28
C GLU A 217 -7.32 -30.65 -24.37
N LYS A 218 -8.30 -29.93 -24.93
CA LYS A 218 -9.52 -29.55 -24.21
C LYS A 218 -10.58 -30.63 -24.38
N ARG A 219 -11.11 -31.13 -23.27
CA ARG A 219 -12.28 -32.04 -23.23
C ARG A 219 -13.33 -31.55 -22.25
N ALA A 220 -14.54 -32.11 -22.35
CA ALA A 220 -15.61 -31.81 -21.39
C ALA A 220 -15.20 -32.20 -19.97
N MET A 221 -15.59 -31.37 -19.00
CA MET A 221 -15.42 -31.65 -17.58
C MET A 221 -16.41 -32.73 -17.13
N THR A 222 -15.91 -33.71 -16.39
CA THR A 222 -16.68 -34.81 -15.83
C THR A 222 -16.87 -34.62 -14.33
N VAL A 223 -17.83 -35.35 -13.74
CA VAL A 223 -18.01 -35.41 -12.29
C VAL A 223 -16.76 -35.93 -11.59
N THR A 224 -16.01 -36.85 -12.22
CA THR A 224 -14.75 -37.37 -11.68
C THR A 224 -13.69 -36.27 -11.57
N ASP A 225 -13.58 -35.39 -12.57
CA ASP A 225 -12.64 -34.25 -12.51
C ASP A 225 -12.96 -33.32 -11.34
N TYR A 226 -14.25 -33.02 -11.15
CA TYR A 226 -14.73 -32.26 -10.00
C TYR A 226 -14.39 -32.95 -8.68
N GLN A 227 -14.70 -34.25 -8.57
CA GLN A 227 -14.43 -35.04 -7.37
C GLN A 227 -12.94 -35.01 -7.02
N GLU A 228 -12.03 -35.14 -7.97
CA GLU A 228 -10.59 -35.04 -7.71
C GLU A 228 -10.16 -33.64 -7.23
N ILE A 229 -10.82 -32.56 -7.70
CA ILE A 229 -10.55 -31.20 -7.19
C ILE A 229 -10.89 -31.08 -5.70
N VAL A 230 -12.05 -31.61 -5.28
CA VAL A 230 -12.57 -31.47 -3.91
C VAL A 230 -12.17 -32.61 -2.96
N LYS A 231 -11.60 -33.69 -3.49
CA LYS A 231 -11.13 -34.85 -2.74
C LYS A 231 -10.07 -34.46 -1.72
N ASN A 232 -10.16 -35.04 -0.52
CA ASN A 232 -9.22 -34.83 0.58
C ASN A 232 -9.03 -33.35 0.97
N ARG A 233 -9.98 -32.47 0.64
CA ARG A 233 -9.95 -31.09 1.12
C ARG A 233 -10.37 -31.03 2.59
N PRO A 234 -9.91 -30.02 3.34
CA PRO A 234 -10.30 -29.83 4.72
C PRO A 234 -11.82 -29.67 4.85
N GLN A 235 -12.40 -30.42 5.79
CA GLN A 235 -13.84 -30.40 6.08
C GLN A 235 -14.09 -29.91 7.50
N ASN A 236 -15.20 -29.21 7.71
CA ASN A 236 -15.69 -28.90 9.04
C ASN A 236 -16.38 -30.12 9.70
N ALA A 237 -16.87 -29.97 10.93
CA ALA A 237 -17.55 -31.04 11.66
C ALA A 237 -18.81 -31.58 10.96
N ASP A 238 -19.43 -30.78 10.08
CA ASP A 238 -20.61 -31.16 9.30
C ASP A 238 -20.25 -31.83 7.96
N GLY A 239 -18.96 -32.09 7.70
CA GLY A 239 -18.48 -32.67 6.45
C GLY A 239 -18.43 -31.70 5.26
N LYS A 240 -18.70 -30.40 5.48
CA LYS A 240 -18.64 -29.37 4.44
C LYS A 240 -17.20 -28.96 4.16
N VAL A 241 -16.89 -28.75 2.89
CA VAL A 241 -15.54 -28.41 2.43
C VAL A 241 -15.29 -26.91 2.59
N ARG A 242 -14.17 -26.54 3.22
CA ARG A 242 -13.70 -25.16 3.30
C ARG A 242 -13.17 -24.70 1.95
N ALA A 243 -13.59 -23.51 1.51
CA ALA A 243 -13.04 -22.85 0.34
C ALA A 243 -13.02 -21.33 0.52
N LEU A 244 -12.19 -20.67 -0.28
CA LEU A 244 -12.29 -19.24 -0.52
C LEU A 244 -13.30 -19.00 -1.64
N ALA A 245 -14.29 -18.14 -1.40
CA ALA A 245 -15.14 -17.58 -2.43
C ALA A 245 -14.73 -16.13 -2.70
N SER A 246 -14.27 -15.85 -3.91
CA SER A 246 -13.97 -14.50 -4.39
C SER A 246 -15.06 -14.07 -5.37
N LYS A 247 -15.81 -13.03 -5.03
CA LYS A 247 -16.97 -12.59 -5.82
C LYS A 247 -16.52 -11.87 -7.09
N PHE A 248 -17.31 -12.04 -8.15
CA PHE A 248 -17.10 -11.27 -9.37
C PHE A 248 -17.39 -9.79 -9.10
N VAL A 249 -16.48 -8.94 -9.58
CA VAL A 249 -16.65 -7.48 -9.52
C VAL A 249 -17.71 -7.03 -10.52
N ASP A 250 -18.43 -5.97 -10.18
CA ASP A 250 -19.37 -5.33 -11.08
C ASP A 250 -18.62 -4.54 -12.18
N GLY A 251 -19.14 -4.59 -13.40
CA GLY A 251 -18.55 -3.92 -14.57
C GLY A 251 -17.85 -4.88 -15.53
N VAL A 252 -16.99 -4.32 -16.38
CA VAL A 252 -16.26 -5.07 -17.41
C VAL A 252 -14.76 -5.11 -17.04
N PRO A 253 -14.22 -6.28 -16.67
CA PRO A 253 -12.78 -6.44 -16.46
C PRO A 253 -12.00 -6.17 -17.76
N LEU A 254 -11.01 -5.28 -17.71
CA LEU A 254 -10.17 -4.91 -18.85
C LEU A 254 -8.83 -5.65 -18.88
N GLY A 255 -8.53 -6.41 -17.82
CA GLY A 255 -7.23 -7.03 -17.57
C GLY A 255 -6.50 -6.39 -16.39
N PRO A 256 -5.28 -6.84 -16.06
CA PRO A 256 -4.45 -6.19 -15.05
C PRO A 256 -4.01 -4.78 -15.48
N TRP A 257 -3.78 -3.90 -14.51
CA TRP A 257 -3.00 -2.68 -14.68
C TRP A 257 -1.56 -2.91 -14.20
N ASN A 258 -0.59 -2.18 -14.79
CA ASN A 258 0.83 -2.42 -14.52
C ASN A 258 1.34 -1.56 -13.36
N PHE A 259 2.40 -1.95 -12.65
CA PHE A 259 3.02 -1.09 -11.63
C PHE A 259 3.89 0.04 -12.22
N GLU A 260 4.05 0.12 -13.54
CA GLU A 260 4.82 1.15 -14.25
C GLU A 260 4.01 1.80 -15.38
N GLY A 261 4.28 3.09 -15.61
CA GLY A 261 3.65 3.88 -16.66
C GLY A 261 2.21 4.22 -16.33
N THR A 262 1.36 4.25 -17.34
CA THR A 262 -0.08 4.51 -17.21
C THR A 262 -0.87 3.48 -18.01
N LEU A 263 -2.15 3.34 -17.70
CA LEU A 263 -3.09 2.49 -18.39
C LEU A 263 -3.41 3.05 -19.79
N LYS A 264 -2.74 2.50 -20.81
CA LYS A 264 -2.96 2.90 -22.21
C LYS A 264 -4.44 2.75 -22.60
N GLY A 265 -5.07 3.86 -22.97
CA GLY A 265 -6.47 3.93 -23.36
C GLY A 265 -7.35 4.64 -22.33
N ASP A 266 -6.81 4.93 -21.14
CA ASP A 266 -7.49 5.72 -20.12
C ASP A 266 -6.96 7.17 -20.09
N PRO A 267 -7.75 8.18 -20.52
CA PRO A 267 -7.36 9.59 -20.41
C PRO A 267 -7.42 10.13 -18.97
N ASN A 268 -8.08 9.43 -18.05
CA ASN A 268 -8.13 9.81 -16.64
C ASN A 268 -6.85 9.40 -15.89
N ASP A 269 -6.15 8.36 -16.38
CA ASP A 269 -4.92 7.90 -15.76
C ASP A 269 -3.70 8.73 -16.19
N ARG A 270 -3.45 9.76 -15.40
CA ARG A 270 -2.47 10.83 -15.70
C ARG A 270 -1.18 10.74 -14.91
N VAL A 271 -1.13 9.91 -13.88
CA VAL A 271 -0.01 9.83 -12.96
C VAL A 271 0.64 8.47 -13.14
N ALA A 272 1.90 8.48 -13.55
CA ALA A 272 2.66 7.25 -13.72
C ALA A 272 2.65 6.43 -12.42
N HIS A 273 2.31 5.15 -12.51
CA HIS A 273 2.04 4.27 -11.38
C HIS A 273 3.25 4.13 -10.44
N GLU A 274 4.46 4.12 -10.99
CA GLU A 274 5.71 4.11 -10.22
C GLU A 274 5.97 5.41 -9.44
N HIS A 275 5.11 6.42 -9.64
CA HIS A 275 5.15 7.73 -9.01
C HIS A 275 3.89 8.10 -8.21
N ARG A 276 3.00 7.12 -7.99
CA ARG A 276 1.85 7.24 -7.09
C ARG A 276 2.21 6.93 -5.64
N ARG A 277 1.91 7.84 -4.70
CA ARG A 277 2.24 7.72 -3.28
C ARG A 277 1.65 6.45 -2.65
N GLU A 278 0.40 6.14 -2.93
CA GLU A 278 -0.31 4.95 -2.45
C GLU A 278 0.29 3.66 -2.99
N LEU A 279 0.82 3.63 -4.21
CA LEU A 279 1.52 2.44 -4.74
C LEU A 279 2.94 2.31 -4.19
N ARG A 280 3.63 3.42 -3.94
CA ARG A 280 4.95 3.41 -3.28
C ARG A 280 4.85 3.01 -1.81
N GLY A 281 3.88 3.59 -1.09
CA GLY A 281 3.57 3.31 0.31
C GLY A 281 3.02 1.90 0.55
N MET A 282 2.39 1.29 -0.46
CA MET A 282 1.97 -0.11 -0.46
C MET A 282 3.11 -1.05 -0.05
N ARG A 283 4.38 -0.73 -0.37
CA ARG A 283 5.54 -1.52 0.08
C ARG A 283 5.55 -1.73 1.59
N VAL A 284 5.16 -0.73 2.38
CA VAL A 284 5.15 -0.83 3.85
C VAL A 284 4.06 -1.79 4.32
N ILE A 285 2.86 -1.71 3.74
CA ILE A 285 1.72 -2.58 4.05
C ILE A 285 2.01 -4.01 3.58
N SER A 286 2.50 -4.19 2.35
CA SER A 286 2.97 -5.48 1.83
C SER A 286 4.09 -6.06 2.71
N SER A 287 5.01 -5.23 3.21
CA SER A 287 6.03 -5.69 4.16
C SER A 287 5.43 -6.11 5.50
N TRP A 288 4.35 -5.49 5.97
CA TRP A 288 3.67 -5.90 7.20
C TRP A 288 3.08 -7.31 7.05
N LEU A 289 2.37 -7.54 5.96
CA LEU A 289 1.72 -8.82 5.66
C LEU A 289 2.67 -9.86 5.08
N ASN A 290 3.92 -9.52 4.75
CA ASN A 290 4.81 -10.39 3.98
C ASN A 290 4.22 -10.82 2.62
N ASP A 291 3.64 -9.87 1.89
CA ASP A 291 3.08 -10.04 0.56
C ASP A 291 4.21 -10.16 -0.49
N THR A 292 4.71 -11.37 -0.71
CA THR A 292 5.97 -11.56 -1.46
C THR A 292 5.77 -11.73 -2.97
N ASP A 293 4.54 -11.92 -3.44
CA ASP A 293 4.26 -12.24 -4.85
C ASP A 293 3.55 -11.11 -5.61
N ARG A 294 3.46 -9.91 -5.04
CA ARG A 294 2.84 -8.74 -5.68
C ARG A 294 3.44 -8.45 -7.06
N ARG A 295 2.59 -8.46 -8.09
CA ARG A 295 2.90 -8.21 -9.51
C ARG A 295 1.68 -7.64 -10.24
N ASP A 296 1.86 -7.20 -11.48
CA ASP A 296 0.79 -6.73 -12.37
C ASP A 296 -0.35 -7.77 -12.45
N ALA A 297 -0.03 -9.06 -12.54
CA ALA A 297 -1.02 -10.14 -12.52
C ALA A 297 -1.93 -10.19 -11.26
N ASN A 298 -1.55 -9.52 -10.17
CA ASN A 298 -2.33 -9.42 -8.93
C ASN A 298 -3.11 -8.09 -8.85
N THR A 299 -3.40 -7.50 -9.99
CA THR A 299 -4.19 -6.29 -10.13
C THR A 299 -5.32 -6.51 -11.14
N MET A 300 -6.30 -5.61 -11.17
CA MET A 300 -7.36 -5.65 -12.17
C MET A 300 -7.92 -4.25 -12.43
N ALA A 301 -7.97 -3.85 -13.69
CA ALA A 301 -8.70 -2.68 -14.17
C ALA A 301 -10.12 -3.09 -14.54
N VAL A 302 -11.11 -2.33 -14.08
CA VAL A 302 -12.53 -2.62 -14.32
C VAL A 302 -13.23 -1.38 -14.82
N TYR A 303 -13.80 -1.44 -16.03
CA TYR A 303 -14.69 -0.39 -16.51
C TYR A 303 -16.05 -0.52 -15.81
N ASN A 304 -16.37 0.44 -14.94
CA ASN A 304 -17.56 0.40 -14.10
C ASN A 304 -18.80 0.95 -14.80
N ASN A 305 -19.95 0.88 -14.12
CA ASN A 305 -21.24 1.32 -14.64
C ASN A 305 -21.37 2.85 -14.73
N GLU A 306 -20.58 3.58 -13.95
CA GLU A 306 -20.49 5.04 -13.97
C GLU A 306 -19.78 5.54 -15.23
N GLY A 307 -18.92 4.70 -15.83
CA GLY A 307 -18.25 4.92 -17.10
C GLY A 307 -16.79 5.35 -16.96
N TYR A 308 -16.11 4.99 -15.88
CA TYR A 308 -14.67 5.17 -15.68
C TYR A 308 -14.01 3.85 -15.24
N ILE A 309 -12.69 3.85 -15.10
CA ILE A 309 -11.94 2.63 -14.72
C ILE A 309 -11.64 2.66 -13.22
N GLY A 310 -12.04 1.59 -12.52
CA GLY A 310 -11.62 1.30 -11.16
C GLY A 310 -10.36 0.43 -11.12
N HIS A 311 -9.50 0.68 -10.15
CA HIS A 311 -8.18 0.04 -10.03
C HIS A 311 -8.14 -0.88 -8.81
N TYR A 312 -8.31 -2.19 -9.04
CA TYR A 312 -8.36 -3.20 -7.99
C TYR A 312 -6.98 -3.78 -7.71
N VAL A 313 -6.70 -4.04 -6.43
CA VAL A 313 -5.61 -4.88 -5.93
C VAL A 313 -6.23 -6.20 -5.47
N GLN A 314 -5.65 -7.34 -5.84
CA GLN A 314 -6.27 -8.66 -5.57
C GLN A 314 -5.23 -9.75 -5.30
N ASP A 315 -5.69 -10.97 -5.01
CA ASP A 315 -4.85 -12.18 -4.88
C ASP A 315 -3.87 -12.11 -3.69
N PHE A 316 -4.45 -12.03 -2.49
CA PHE A 316 -3.74 -11.98 -1.22
C PHE A 316 -3.39 -13.36 -0.64
N GLY A 317 -3.66 -14.45 -1.36
CA GLY A 317 -3.27 -15.82 -0.98
C GLY A 317 -1.76 -16.07 -0.91
N ASN A 318 -0.92 -15.10 -1.29
CA ASN A 318 0.54 -15.12 -1.14
C ASN A 318 1.05 -14.14 -0.05
N THR A 319 0.17 -13.79 0.88
CA THR A 319 0.50 -13.01 2.08
C THR A 319 0.71 -13.92 3.29
N LEU A 320 1.09 -13.33 4.42
CA LEU A 320 1.44 -13.99 5.67
C LEU A 320 2.55 -15.04 5.46
N GLY A 321 2.27 -16.31 5.75
CA GLY A 321 3.16 -17.44 5.51
C GLY A 321 2.76 -18.29 4.31
N ALA A 322 1.79 -17.83 3.51
CA ALA A 322 1.23 -18.55 2.38
C ALA A 322 1.96 -18.24 1.06
N ASN A 323 2.12 -19.26 0.21
CA ASN A 323 2.73 -19.19 -1.11
C ASN A 323 2.03 -20.18 -2.05
N GLY A 324 0.85 -19.80 -2.53
CA GLY A 324 -0.04 -20.64 -3.32
C GLY A 324 -0.56 -21.80 -2.47
N MET A 325 -0.35 -23.03 -2.93
CA MET A 325 -0.67 -24.26 -2.19
C MET A 325 0.42 -24.67 -1.18
N SER A 326 1.43 -23.84 -0.94
CA SER A 326 2.57 -24.16 -0.09
C SER A 326 2.88 -23.03 0.89
N SER A 327 3.85 -23.28 1.77
CA SER A 327 4.34 -22.25 2.67
C SER A 327 5.45 -21.39 2.06
N HIS A 328 5.56 -20.15 2.53
CA HIS A 328 6.73 -19.31 2.31
C HIS A 328 8.03 -20.02 2.75
N LYS A 329 9.15 -19.63 2.14
CA LYS A 329 10.51 -20.07 2.47
C LYS A 329 11.28 -18.91 3.14
N PRO A 330 12.35 -19.20 3.92
CA PRO A 330 13.16 -18.17 4.59
C PRO A 330 13.67 -17.02 3.72
N ILE A 331 13.89 -17.25 2.41
CA ILE A 331 14.34 -16.23 1.46
C ILE A 331 13.25 -15.21 1.09
N GLN A 332 11.98 -15.58 1.18
CA GLN A 332 10.86 -14.72 0.77
C GLN A 332 10.69 -13.57 1.76
N GLY A 333 10.72 -12.34 1.22
CA GLY A 333 10.77 -11.13 2.03
C GLY A 333 12.20 -10.61 2.28
N GLN A 334 13.24 -11.32 1.83
CA GLN A 334 14.66 -10.96 2.06
C GLN A 334 15.43 -10.66 0.77
N ALA A 335 15.11 -11.34 -0.33
CA ALA A 335 15.78 -11.19 -1.62
C ALA A 335 14.80 -11.28 -2.78
N TYR A 336 15.16 -10.64 -3.89
CA TYR A 336 14.50 -10.87 -5.18
C TYR A 336 14.84 -12.27 -5.70
N LEU A 337 14.01 -12.80 -6.60
CA LEU A 337 14.28 -14.04 -7.33
C LEU A 337 15.62 -13.97 -8.07
N ILE A 338 15.89 -12.83 -8.71
CA ILE A 338 17.19 -12.46 -9.25
C ILE A 338 17.62 -11.19 -8.53
N ASP A 339 18.59 -11.32 -7.62
CA ASP A 339 19.06 -10.22 -6.78
C ASP A 339 20.53 -9.88 -7.05
N PRO A 340 20.82 -8.87 -7.87
CA PRO A 340 22.18 -8.46 -8.19
C PRO A 340 23.04 -8.14 -6.97
N ARG A 341 22.42 -7.71 -5.85
CA ARG A 341 23.13 -7.38 -4.61
C ARG A 341 23.80 -8.62 -4.03
N TYR A 342 23.02 -9.70 -3.88
CA TYR A 342 23.53 -10.96 -3.35
C TYR A 342 24.38 -11.71 -4.39
N MET A 343 24.05 -11.64 -5.68
CA MET A 343 24.90 -12.20 -6.74
C MET A 343 26.31 -11.60 -6.71
N LEU A 344 26.43 -10.28 -6.59
CA LEU A 344 27.73 -9.60 -6.49
C LEU A 344 28.49 -9.99 -5.21
N VAL A 345 27.80 -9.99 -4.06
CA VAL A 345 28.41 -10.38 -2.79
C VAL A 345 28.90 -11.83 -2.83
N SER A 346 28.11 -12.75 -3.38
CA SER A 346 28.50 -14.15 -3.57
C SER A 346 29.68 -14.28 -4.54
N ALA A 347 29.71 -13.51 -5.63
CA ALA A 347 30.82 -13.51 -6.58
C ALA A 347 32.13 -13.01 -5.95
N VAL A 348 32.10 -11.88 -5.24
CA VAL A 348 33.28 -11.28 -4.58
C VAL A 348 33.77 -12.14 -3.41
N SER A 349 32.85 -12.76 -2.68
CA SER A 349 33.19 -13.66 -1.56
C SER A 349 33.53 -15.09 -2.00
N LEU A 350 33.49 -15.39 -3.31
CA LEU A 350 33.66 -16.74 -3.86
C LEU A 350 32.73 -17.78 -3.18
N GLY A 351 31.50 -17.37 -2.85
CA GLY A 351 30.51 -18.18 -2.14
C GLY A 351 30.71 -18.27 -0.62
N GLY A 352 31.68 -17.56 -0.04
CA GLY A 352 31.93 -17.55 1.40
C GLY A 352 30.96 -16.70 2.22
N TYR A 353 30.15 -15.86 1.58
CA TYR A 353 29.11 -15.08 2.25
C TYR A 353 27.89 -15.94 2.55
N ILE A 354 27.60 -16.14 3.85
CA ILE A 354 26.38 -16.80 4.30
C ILE A 354 25.26 -15.77 4.35
N THR A 355 24.19 -16.04 3.61
CA THR A 355 23.04 -15.15 3.53
C THR A 355 22.17 -15.23 4.79
N PRO A 356 21.43 -14.18 5.15
CA PRO A 356 20.64 -14.17 6.37
C PRO A 356 19.57 -15.26 6.45
N TRP A 357 19.07 -15.76 5.32
CA TRP A 357 18.04 -16.81 5.29
C TRP A 357 18.60 -18.23 5.34
N GLU A 358 19.91 -18.42 5.11
CA GLU A 358 20.58 -19.72 5.24
C GLU A 358 20.84 -20.09 6.71
N THR A 359 20.86 -19.09 7.60
CA THR A 359 21.09 -19.29 9.04
C THR A 359 19.81 -19.44 9.86
N VAL A 360 18.63 -19.33 9.23
CA VAL A 360 17.35 -19.35 9.92
C VAL A 360 16.68 -20.71 9.73
N GLU A 361 16.13 -21.23 10.82
CA GLU A 361 15.38 -22.49 10.79
C GLU A 361 14.10 -22.34 9.95
N PRO A 362 13.87 -23.22 8.96
CA PRO A 362 12.71 -23.17 8.09
C PRO A 362 11.44 -23.72 8.74
N GLU A 363 11.49 -24.07 10.03
CA GLU A 363 10.38 -24.74 10.72
C GLU A 363 9.15 -23.83 10.78
N VAL A 364 8.01 -24.43 10.44
CA VAL A 364 6.70 -23.81 10.45
C VAL A 364 5.95 -24.35 11.67
N PRO A 365 5.62 -23.51 12.67
CA PRO A 365 5.01 -24.00 13.92
C PRO A 365 3.60 -24.53 13.70
N TYR A 366 2.87 -24.02 12.70
CA TYR A 366 1.53 -24.47 12.34
C TYR A 366 1.37 -24.48 10.82
N PRO A 367 0.95 -25.60 10.19
CA PRO A 367 0.72 -25.65 8.74
C PRO A 367 -0.25 -24.58 8.24
N SER A 368 -1.30 -24.25 9.02
CA SER A 368 -2.26 -23.18 8.70
C SER A 368 -1.67 -21.78 8.74
N VAL A 369 -0.47 -21.58 9.30
CA VAL A 369 0.20 -20.28 9.40
C VAL A 369 1.31 -20.14 8.35
N GLY A 370 2.02 -21.22 8.07
CA GLY A 370 3.19 -21.19 7.21
C GLY A 370 4.40 -20.46 7.82
N TYR A 371 5.39 -20.13 7.00
CA TYR A 371 6.58 -19.40 7.41
C TYR A 371 6.26 -17.90 7.48
N PHE A 372 5.75 -17.48 8.63
CA PHE A 372 5.47 -16.09 8.95
C PHE A 372 6.05 -15.74 10.31
N ARG A 373 7.04 -14.85 10.33
CA ARG A 373 7.87 -14.59 11.51
C ARG A 373 8.11 -13.10 11.71
N SER A 374 8.05 -12.66 12.95
CA SER A 374 8.35 -11.27 13.33
C SER A 374 9.84 -11.08 13.63
N ASP A 375 10.52 -12.05 14.24
CA ASP A 375 11.89 -11.95 14.73
C ASP A 375 12.91 -11.63 13.62
N VAL A 376 12.80 -12.28 12.46
CA VAL A 376 13.64 -12.05 11.28
C VAL A 376 13.20 -10.86 10.41
N PHE A 377 12.04 -10.27 10.70
CA PHE A 377 11.49 -9.16 9.92
C PHE A 377 12.27 -7.86 10.15
N LYS A 378 12.67 -7.24 9.04
CA LYS A 378 13.40 -5.96 8.99
C LYS A 378 12.68 -5.02 8.00
N PRO A 379 11.82 -4.09 8.48
CA PRO A 379 10.95 -3.28 7.61
C PRO A 379 11.66 -2.61 6.43
N GLY A 380 12.80 -1.95 6.70
CA GLY A 380 13.57 -1.27 5.64
C GLY A 380 14.21 -2.20 4.60
N ARG A 381 14.48 -3.46 4.95
CA ARG A 381 15.16 -4.43 4.08
C ARG A 381 14.22 -5.38 3.35
N TRP A 382 12.95 -5.40 3.74
CA TRP A 382 11.98 -6.29 3.11
C TRP A 382 11.83 -6.00 1.61
N VAL A 383 11.79 -7.06 0.81
CA VAL A 383 11.53 -6.98 -0.63
C VAL A 383 10.57 -8.08 -1.06
N PRO A 384 9.67 -7.82 -2.03
CA PRO A 384 8.93 -8.88 -2.71
C PRO A 384 9.89 -9.75 -3.54
N THR A 385 9.37 -10.86 -4.05
CA THR A 385 10.08 -11.79 -4.94
C THR A 385 10.48 -11.10 -6.25
N HIS A 386 9.61 -10.24 -6.78
CA HIS A 386 9.86 -9.49 -8.02
C HIS A 386 9.97 -8.00 -7.70
N PRO A 387 10.96 -7.28 -8.26
CA PRO A 387 11.05 -5.84 -8.06
C PRO A 387 9.81 -5.15 -8.64
N LEU A 388 9.30 -4.15 -7.92
CA LEU A 388 8.22 -3.29 -8.41
C LEU A 388 8.73 -1.85 -8.49
N PRO A 389 8.59 -1.17 -9.64
CA PRO A 389 9.01 0.22 -9.81
C PRO A 389 8.57 1.19 -8.69
N PRO A 390 7.30 1.19 -8.21
CA PRO A 390 6.91 2.07 -7.10
C PRO A 390 7.62 1.72 -5.80
N PHE A 391 7.85 0.43 -5.51
CA PHE A 391 8.53 0.01 -4.28
C PHE A 391 9.99 0.47 -4.26
N GLU A 392 10.64 0.48 -5.43
CA GLU A 392 12.01 0.97 -5.59
C GLU A 392 12.11 2.50 -5.55
N ASN A 393 11.06 3.18 -6.01
CA ASN A 393 10.96 4.65 -6.01
C ASN A 393 10.50 5.24 -4.66
N MET A 394 10.16 4.40 -3.68
CA MET A 394 9.67 4.84 -2.37
C MET A 394 10.65 5.80 -1.67
N THR A 395 10.14 6.99 -1.32
CA THR A 395 10.81 8.00 -0.49
C THR A 395 10.53 7.79 1.00
N LEU A 396 11.10 8.63 1.87
CA LEU A 396 10.81 8.55 3.30
C LEU A 396 9.39 9.03 3.60
N ARG A 397 8.88 10.04 2.89
CA ARG A 397 7.48 10.45 3.00
C ARG A 397 6.51 9.40 2.50
N ASP A 398 6.86 8.67 1.42
CA ASP A 398 6.06 7.53 0.97
C ASP A 398 6.01 6.42 2.04
N ALA A 399 7.15 6.14 2.67
CA ALA A 399 7.24 5.16 3.74
C ALA A 399 6.51 5.60 5.02
N PHE A 400 6.57 6.89 5.36
CA PHE A 400 5.81 7.48 6.47
C PHE A 400 4.31 7.31 6.26
N TRP A 401 3.83 7.63 5.05
CA TRP A 401 2.43 7.46 4.67
C TRP A 401 1.99 6.00 4.79
N GLY A 402 2.78 5.05 4.30
CA GLY A 402 2.47 3.62 4.48
C GLY A 402 2.52 3.18 5.96
N ALA A 403 3.47 3.72 6.74
CA ALA A 403 3.62 3.38 8.15
C ALA A 403 2.46 3.89 9.02
N LYS A 404 1.94 5.09 8.76
CA LYS A 404 0.77 5.60 9.52
C LYS A 404 -0.50 4.79 9.26
N HIS A 405 -0.68 4.23 8.06
CA HIS A 405 -1.74 3.25 7.81
C HIS A 405 -1.54 1.96 8.60
N VAL A 406 -0.34 1.38 8.59
CA VAL A 406 -0.06 0.16 9.37
C VAL A 406 -0.24 0.42 10.88
N MET A 407 0.20 1.56 11.37
CA MET A 407 0.10 1.94 12.78
C MET A 407 -1.30 2.39 13.21
N SER A 408 -2.25 2.55 12.30
CA SER A 408 -3.63 2.90 12.66
C SER A 408 -4.41 1.71 13.20
N PHE A 409 -4.02 0.48 12.85
CA PHE A 409 -4.66 -0.73 13.35
C PHE A 409 -4.24 -0.97 14.81
N SER A 410 -5.21 -0.92 15.72
CA SER A 410 -5.03 -1.31 17.11
C SER A 410 -4.82 -2.81 17.26
N ASP A 411 -4.43 -3.26 18.46
CA ASP A 411 -4.30 -4.69 18.77
C ASP A 411 -5.64 -5.44 18.65
N GLU A 412 -6.74 -4.74 18.89
CA GLU A 412 -8.10 -5.27 18.77
C GLU A 412 -8.56 -5.33 17.32
N ASP A 413 -8.19 -4.34 16.49
CA ASP A 413 -8.45 -4.35 15.05
C ASP A 413 -7.75 -5.54 14.38
N ILE A 414 -6.49 -5.79 14.76
CA ILE A 414 -5.74 -6.95 14.25
C ILE A 414 -6.42 -8.25 14.67
N ARG A 415 -6.86 -8.38 15.93
CA ARG A 415 -7.62 -9.56 16.41
C ARG A 415 -8.88 -9.76 15.60
N THR A 416 -9.69 -8.71 15.50
CA THR A 416 -10.95 -8.69 14.76
C THR A 416 -10.76 -9.16 13.32
N ILE A 417 -9.73 -8.68 12.62
CA ILE A 417 -9.44 -9.09 11.24
C ILE A 417 -8.98 -10.55 11.19
N VAL A 418 -8.08 -10.96 12.09
CA VAL A 418 -7.49 -12.31 12.10
C VAL A 418 -8.53 -13.39 12.43
N GLU A 419 -9.47 -13.12 13.34
CA GLU A 419 -10.61 -14.00 13.64
C GLU A 419 -11.39 -14.38 12.38
N THR A 420 -11.45 -13.49 11.40
CA THR A 420 -12.15 -13.77 10.14
C THR A 420 -11.41 -14.75 9.24
N GLY A 421 -10.15 -15.09 9.56
CA GLY A 421 -9.42 -16.21 9.00
C GLY A 421 -9.94 -17.57 9.45
N GLN A 422 -10.80 -17.62 10.49
CA GLN A 422 -11.50 -18.81 10.98
C GLN A 422 -10.55 -20.00 11.20
N TYR A 423 -9.47 -19.79 11.95
CA TYR A 423 -8.53 -20.87 12.25
C TYR A 423 -9.17 -21.88 13.21
N SER A 424 -9.05 -23.18 12.92
CA SER A 424 -9.55 -24.21 13.84
C SER A 424 -8.68 -24.36 15.09
N ASN A 425 -7.39 -24.05 14.98
CA ASN A 425 -6.45 -24.08 16.10
C ASN A 425 -6.27 -22.67 16.71
N PRO A 426 -6.75 -22.42 17.94
CA PRO A 426 -6.64 -21.10 18.57
C PRO A 426 -5.20 -20.67 18.83
N LYS A 427 -4.25 -21.61 18.96
CA LYS A 427 -2.82 -21.25 19.10
C LYS A 427 -2.20 -20.78 17.79
N ALA A 428 -2.71 -21.24 16.65
CA ALA A 428 -2.28 -20.78 15.34
C ALA A 428 -2.81 -19.36 15.07
N GLU A 429 -4.07 -19.11 15.43
CA GLU A 429 -4.69 -17.78 15.36
C GLU A 429 -3.92 -16.74 16.20
N GLU A 430 -3.71 -17.03 17.49
CA GLU A 430 -2.96 -16.14 18.39
C GLU A 430 -1.51 -15.93 17.91
N TYR A 431 -0.91 -16.92 17.25
CA TYR A 431 0.41 -16.75 16.64
C TYR A 431 0.39 -15.71 15.51
N ILE A 432 -0.64 -15.72 14.64
CA ILE A 432 -0.80 -14.70 13.58
C ILE A 432 -1.02 -13.32 14.19
N VAL A 433 -1.94 -13.21 15.16
CA VAL A 433 -2.24 -11.96 15.87
C VAL A 433 -0.96 -11.35 16.44
N ARG A 434 -0.23 -12.12 17.25
CA ARG A 434 1.04 -11.66 17.85
C ARG A 434 2.05 -11.27 16.79
N THR A 435 2.21 -12.09 15.74
CA THR A 435 3.19 -11.82 14.68
C THR A 435 2.86 -10.53 13.93
N LEU A 436 1.58 -10.26 13.63
CA LEU A 436 1.15 -9.02 13.00
C LEU A 436 1.39 -7.81 13.90
N ILE A 437 1.06 -7.89 15.19
CA ILE A 437 1.31 -6.81 16.17
C ILE A 437 2.81 -6.49 16.25
N GLU A 438 3.64 -7.51 16.44
CA GLU A 438 5.09 -7.33 16.54
C GLU A 438 5.69 -6.74 15.26
N ARG A 439 5.18 -7.14 14.08
CA ARG A 439 5.61 -6.58 12.79
C ARG A 439 5.12 -5.13 12.60
N ARG A 440 3.89 -4.81 13.02
CA ARG A 440 3.32 -3.45 13.02
C ARG A 440 4.21 -2.53 13.84
N ASP A 441 4.52 -2.93 15.07
CA ASP A 441 5.36 -2.12 15.96
C ASP A 441 6.79 -1.95 15.44
N LYS A 442 7.36 -2.99 14.80
CA LYS A 442 8.66 -2.87 14.12
C LYS A 442 8.61 -1.87 12.98
N ILE A 443 7.52 -1.82 12.20
CA ILE A 443 7.30 -0.84 11.14
C ILE A 443 7.26 0.58 11.72
N GLY A 444 6.45 0.81 12.75
CA GLY A 444 6.36 2.11 13.41
C GLY A 444 7.71 2.59 13.94
N ARG A 445 8.39 1.75 14.75
CA ARG A 445 9.73 2.06 15.29
C ARG A 445 10.75 2.36 14.20
N HIS A 446 10.68 1.65 13.05
CA HIS A 446 11.64 1.85 11.97
C HIS A 446 11.42 3.13 11.18
N TRP A 447 10.17 3.41 10.79
CA TRP A 447 9.87 4.54 9.89
C TRP A 447 9.64 5.84 10.64
N PHE A 448 8.98 5.82 11.81
CA PHE A 448 8.80 7.02 12.64
C PHE A 448 10.12 7.51 13.25
N ALA A 449 11.16 6.66 13.33
CA ALA A 449 12.51 7.10 13.69
C ALA A 449 13.26 7.84 12.57
N LYS A 450 12.75 7.84 11.34
CA LYS A 450 13.44 8.41 10.17
C LYS A 450 12.85 9.74 9.70
N ILE A 451 11.70 10.13 10.23
CA ILE A 451 10.95 11.34 9.86
C ILE A 451 10.16 11.80 11.08
N ASN A 452 9.88 13.09 11.21
CA ASN A 452 9.13 13.58 12.36
C ASN A 452 7.65 13.13 12.28
N PRO A 453 7.18 12.26 13.21
CA PRO A 453 5.92 11.53 13.06
C PRO A 453 4.70 12.30 13.60
N LEU A 454 4.70 13.63 13.44
CA LEU A 454 3.54 14.46 13.78
C LEU A 454 2.55 14.48 12.62
N ASP A 455 1.29 14.20 12.87
CA ASP A 455 0.23 14.25 11.85
C ASP A 455 -1.09 14.74 12.44
N LYS A 456 -2.19 14.68 11.67
CA LYS A 456 -3.53 15.09 12.10
C LYS A 456 -3.54 16.52 12.67
N PHE A 457 -2.91 17.44 11.93
CA PHE A 457 -2.87 18.85 12.28
C PHE A 457 -4.25 19.47 12.12
N ASP A 458 -4.71 20.17 13.15
CA ASP A 458 -5.94 20.94 13.12
C ASP A 458 -5.75 22.31 13.77
N ALA A 459 -6.59 23.26 13.38
CA ALA A 459 -6.44 24.65 13.76
C ALA A 459 -7.80 25.31 13.96
N GLU A 460 -8.04 25.82 15.16
CA GLU A 460 -9.28 26.52 15.54
C GLU A 460 -8.98 27.89 16.13
N ILE A 461 -9.89 28.86 15.91
CA ILE A 461 -9.81 30.18 16.53
C ILE A 461 -10.96 30.35 17.52
N GLU A 462 -10.62 30.62 18.78
CA GLU A 462 -11.57 30.99 19.81
C GLU A 462 -11.08 32.25 20.55
N ASN A 463 -11.94 33.26 20.70
CA ASN A 463 -11.62 34.50 21.45
C ASN A 463 -10.27 35.16 21.03
N LYS A 464 -10.01 35.26 19.73
CA LYS A 464 -8.74 35.77 19.16
C LYS A 464 -7.51 34.96 19.58
N THR A 465 -7.68 33.69 19.94
CA THR A 465 -6.60 32.75 20.20
C THR A 465 -6.67 31.65 19.15
N LEU A 466 -5.59 31.47 18.41
CA LEU A 466 -5.41 30.33 17.53
C LEU A 466 -4.92 29.14 18.37
N LEU A 467 -5.66 28.05 18.36
CA LEU A 467 -5.26 26.76 18.91
C LEU A 467 -4.83 25.84 17.76
N LEU A 468 -3.56 25.46 17.72
CA LEU A 468 -3.04 24.41 16.86
C LEU A 468 -2.96 23.11 17.65
N THR A 469 -3.59 22.04 17.15
CA THR A 469 -3.48 20.69 17.70
C THR A 469 -2.85 19.75 16.68
N PHE A 470 -2.16 18.72 17.16
CA PHE A 470 -1.59 17.67 16.31
C PHE A 470 -1.49 16.36 17.08
N THR A 471 -1.20 15.26 16.39
CA THR A 471 -0.95 13.95 16.98
C THR A 471 0.50 13.56 16.78
N ASP A 472 1.22 13.26 17.87
CA ASP A 472 2.48 12.51 17.78
C ASP A 472 2.14 11.03 17.62
N LEU A 473 2.30 10.50 16.41
CA LEU A 473 1.93 9.13 16.08
C LEU A 473 2.78 8.11 16.86
N SER A 474 3.99 8.45 17.32
CA SER A 474 4.82 7.54 18.13
C SER A 474 4.32 7.43 19.56
N VAL A 475 3.86 8.54 20.14
CA VAL A 475 3.25 8.57 21.47
C VAL A 475 1.87 7.93 21.43
N ASN A 476 1.03 8.32 20.46
CA ASN A 476 -0.34 7.82 20.31
C ASN A 476 -0.39 6.30 20.11
N SER A 477 0.59 5.72 19.42
CA SER A 477 0.70 4.27 19.21
C SER A 477 1.40 3.52 20.35
N GLY A 478 1.75 4.19 21.46
CA GLY A 478 2.40 3.56 22.62
C GLY A 478 3.84 3.10 22.36
N LEU A 479 4.46 3.50 21.24
CA LEU A 479 5.85 3.17 20.94
C LEU A 479 6.83 3.96 21.83
N VAL A 480 6.43 5.15 22.29
CA VAL A 480 7.20 6.00 23.20
C VAL A 480 6.29 6.59 24.27
N SER A 481 6.84 6.82 25.47
CA SER A 481 6.13 7.53 26.54
C SER A 481 6.00 9.03 26.22
N ALA A 482 4.80 9.59 26.41
CA ALA A 482 4.55 11.03 26.31
C ALA A 482 5.51 11.86 27.20
N SER A 483 5.84 11.36 28.39
CA SER A 483 6.74 12.03 29.34
C SER A 483 8.18 12.23 28.81
N ASN A 484 8.57 11.44 27.79
CA ASN A 484 9.89 11.49 27.19
C ASN A 484 9.95 12.41 25.96
N HIS A 485 8.84 13.02 25.54
CA HIS A 485 8.73 13.85 24.34
C HIS A 485 8.38 15.29 24.70
N LYS A 486 9.06 16.22 24.02
CA LYS A 486 8.77 17.65 24.00
C LYS A 486 8.78 18.12 22.56
N TYR A 487 8.13 19.24 22.29
CA TYR A 487 8.12 19.85 20.98
C TYR A 487 8.71 21.25 21.07
N ARG A 488 9.68 21.54 20.20
CA ARG A 488 10.17 22.89 19.98
C ARG A 488 9.44 23.47 18.79
N VAL A 489 8.88 24.66 18.97
CA VAL A 489 8.07 25.34 17.98
C VAL A 489 8.60 26.74 17.76
N GLU A 490 8.88 27.06 16.51
CA GLU A 490 9.15 28.42 16.03
C GLU A 490 7.95 28.89 15.18
N ILE A 491 7.55 30.15 15.35
CA ILE A 491 6.38 30.72 14.67
C ILE A 491 6.81 31.94 13.87
N GLU A 492 6.55 31.87 12.57
CA GLU A 492 6.78 32.98 11.64
C GLU A 492 5.48 33.40 10.95
N SER A 493 5.32 34.70 10.69
CA SER A 493 4.35 35.22 9.74
C SER A 493 5.04 35.65 8.45
N GLU A 494 4.29 35.95 7.39
CA GLU A 494 4.88 36.46 6.14
C GLU A 494 5.63 37.79 6.34
N SER A 495 5.29 38.53 7.39
CA SER A 495 5.79 39.87 7.65
C SER A 495 6.84 39.94 8.77
N LYS A 496 6.92 38.93 9.67
CA LYS A 496 7.85 38.93 10.82
C LYS A 496 7.95 37.56 11.51
N VAL A 497 9.07 37.27 12.17
CA VAL A 497 9.14 36.24 13.21
C VAL A 497 8.28 36.67 14.41
N LEU A 498 7.26 35.89 14.77
CA LEU A 498 6.26 36.28 15.79
C LEU A 498 6.65 35.81 17.20
N SER A 499 7.32 34.66 17.31
CA SER A 499 7.80 34.14 18.57
C SER A 499 9.08 33.35 18.33
N GLY A 500 10.10 33.56 19.18
CA GLY A 500 11.27 32.68 19.23
C GLY A 500 10.92 31.29 19.78
N ASP A 501 11.91 30.39 19.78
CA ASP A 501 11.82 28.99 20.24
C ASP A 501 10.96 28.82 21.50
N ARG A 502 9.79 28.20 21.36
CA ARG A 502 8.94 27.74 22.48
C ARG A 502 9.09 26.24 22.65
N GLU A 503 9.22 25.78 23.89
CA GLU A 503 9.12 24.36 24.21
C GLU A 503 7.75 24.06 24.84
N ILE A 504 7.04 23.10 24.26
CA ILE A 504 5.75 22.60 24.74
C ILE A 504 5.87 21.10 25.05
N ASN A 505 5.14 20.62 26.06
CA ASN A 505 5.14 19.20 26.45
C ASN A 505 3.90 18.46 25.93
N GLU A 506 2.87 19.20 25.52
CA GLU A 506 1.63 18.66 24.95
C GLU A 506 1.61 18.89 23.44
N PRO A 507 0.93 18.05 22.65
CA PRO A 507 0.87 18.19 21.20
C PRO A 507 -0.16 19.26 20.77
N GLN A 508 -0.13 20.41 21.45
CA GLN A 508 -1.00 21.56 21.19
C GLN A 508 -0.29 22.87 21.56
N LEU A 509 -0.63 23.94 20.85
CA LEU A 509 -0.07 25.26 21.07
C LEU A 509 -1.11 26.35 20.84
N SER A 510 -1.20 27.28 21.77
CA SER A 510 -2.04 28.48 21.65
C SER A 510 -1.21 29.71 21.28
N VAL A 511 -1.72 30.52 20.36
CA VAL A 511 -1.14 31.77 19.90
C VAL A 511 -2.18 32.87 19.98
N GLU A 512 -1.92 33.90 20.78
CA GLU A 512 -2.80 35.06 20.87
C GLU A 512 -2.65 35.95 19.62
N LEU A 513 -3.77 36.23 18.96
CA LEU A 513 -3.85 37.06 17.75
C LEU A 513 -4.14 38.53 18.14
N GLN A 514 -3.25 39.13 18.93
CA GLN A 514 -3.44 40.50 19.43
C GLN A 514 -3.21 41.58 18.36
N ASP A 515 -2.36 41.30 17.36
CA ASP A 515 -2.07 42.22 16.25
C ASP A 515 -3.06 41.99 15.11
N GLU A 516 -3.83 43.01 14.74
CA GLU A 516 -4.78 42.95 13.61
C GLU A 516 -4.11 42.57 12.28
N LYS A 517 -2.79 42.75 12.14
CA LYS A 517 -2.06 42.31 10.95
C LYS A 517 -1.89 40.80 10.83
N LEU A 518 -2.08 40.06 11.93
CA LEU A 518 -2.09 38.60 11.93
C LEU A 518 -3.44 38.04 11.51
N LEU A 519 -4.49 38.84 11.64
CA LEU A 519 -5.79 38.55 11.05
C LEU A 519 -5.65 38.75 9.54
N ASN A 520 -5.88 37.69 8.76
CA ASN A 520 -5.69 37.62 7.30
C ASN A 520 -4.25 37.33 6.82
N ASP A 521 -3.39 36.77 7.69
CA ASP A 521 -2.05 36.27 7.35
C ASP A 521 -1.99 34.72 7.35
N VAL A 522 -0.87 34.18 6.86
CA VAL A 522 -0.52 32.76 6.99
C VAL A 522 0.62 32.60 7.96
N LEU A 523 0.34 31.89 9.05
CA LEU A 523 1.33 31.57 10.08
C LEU A 523 2.03 30.26 9.74
N ARG A 524 3.36 30.24 9.80
CA ARG A 524 4.20 29.04 9.68
C ARG A 524 4.64 28.58 11.06
N PHE A 525 4.34 27.33 11.39
CA PHE A 525 4.77 26.64 12.59
C PHE A 525 5.83 25.61 12.22
N ASP A 526 7.03 25.82 12.73
CA ASP A 526 8.18 24.94 12.53
C ASP A 526 8.33 24.07 13.77
N ILE A 527 7.83 22.83 13.69
CA ILE A 527 7.69 21.94 14.83
C ILE A 527 8.75 20.83 14.76
N LYS A 528 9.51 20.70 15.84
CA LYS A 528 10.55 19.69 16.02
C LYS A 528 10.31 18.89 17.28
N THR A 529 10.32 17.57 17.16
CA THR A 529 10.19 16.66 18.30
C THR A 529 11.55 16.45 18.97
N ILE A 530 11.57 16.54 20.29
CA ILE A 530 12.74 16.41 21.17
C ILE A 530 12.45 15.27 22.15
N GLY A 531 13.21 14.18 22.07
CA GLY A 531 13.06 13.01 22.94
C GLY A 531 14.22 12.03 22.80
N SER A 532 14.47 11.22 23.84
CA SER A 532 15.69 10.41 23.99
C SER A 532 15.63 9.02 23.34
N GLU A 533 14.46 8.49 22.99
CA GLU A 533 14.33 7.05 22.69
C GLU A 533 13.98 6.69 21.24
N TYR A 534 13.32 7.54 20.45
CA TYR A 534 13.17 7.31 19.01
C TYR A 534 13.28 8.62 18.26
N SER A 535 14.43 8.78 17.63
CA SER A 535 14.87 10.07 17.16
C SER A 535 14.73 10.16 15.64
N GLY A 536 13.57 10.60 15.19
CA GLY A 536 13.54 11.64 14.14
C GLY A 536 14.19 12.95 14.64
N ALA A 537 15.12 12.88 15.61
CA ALA A 537 15.70 14.01 16.31
C ALA A 537 16.39 14.90 15.31
N GLY A 538 15.82 16.07 15.13
CA GLY A 538 16.30 17.00 14.13
C GLY A 538 15.20 17.48 13.22
N LYS A 539 14.41 16.52 12.71
CA LYS A 539 13.57 16.73 11.53
C LYS A 539 12.38 17.62 11.84
N MET A 540 12.20 18.62 11.00
CA MET A 540 11.15 19.62 11.15
C MET A 540 9.90 19.23 10.37
N VAL A 541 8.73 19.50 10.95
CA VAL A 541 7.47 19.61 10.22
C VAL A 541 7.08 21.09 10.18
N MET A 542 6.94 21.63 8.98
CA MET A 542 6.45 22.98 8.74
C MET A 542 4.95 22.91 8.45
N VAL A 543 4.14 23.56 9.28
CA VAL A 543 2.68 23.63 9.14
C VAL A 543 2.30 25.08 8.85
N TYR A 544 1.54 25.30 7.78
CA TYR A 544 1.07 26.63 7.40
C TYR A 544 -0.42 26.72 7.71
N ILE A 545 -0.80 27.74 8.48
CA ILE A 545 -2.18 27.97 8.92
C ILE A 545 -2.62 29.33 8.39
N GLU A 546 -3.65 29.34 7.55
CA GLU A 546 -4.33 30.54 7.13
C GLU A 546 -5.30 30.98 8.24
N VAL A 547 -5.18 32.24 8.64
CA VAL A 547 -5.99 32.87 9.70
C VAL A 547 -6.82 33.97 9.06
N ASN A 548 -8.15 33.90 9.13
CA ASN A 548 -9.07 34.90 8.57
C ASN A 548 -10.09 35.28 9.65
N ASP A 549 -10.05 36.50 10.18
CA ASP A 549 -10.93 37.04 11.24
C ASP A 549 -11.27 36.05 12.38
N ASN A 550 -12.26 35.16 12.19
CA ASN A 550 -12.70 34.15 13.16
C ASN A 550 -12.56 32.68 12.67
N ASN A 551 -11.83 32.43 11.59
CA ASN A 551 -11.66 31.09 11.01
C ASN A 551 -10.18 30.79 10.74
N SER A 552 -9.81 29.53 10.87
CA SER A 552 -8.47 29.02 10.59
C SER A 552 -8.54 27.78 9.72
N ARG A 553 -7.47 27.55 8.96
CA ARG A 553 -7.33 26.33 8.16
C ARG A 553 -5.88 25.98 7.93
N VAL A 554 -5.54 24.71 8.06
CA VAL A 554 -4.24 24.19 7.62
C VAL A 554 -4.18 24.20 6.08
N VAL A 555 -3.24 24.97 5.53
CA VAL A 555 -3.12 25.21 4.08
C VAL A 555 -1.87 24.58 3.46
N ARG A 556 -0.94 24.09 4.28
CA ARG A 556 0.17 23.24 3.85
C ARG A 556 0.82 22.51 5.02
N VAL A 557 1.28 21.28 4.75
CA VAL A 557 2.22 20.55 5.59
C VAL A 557 3.46 20.22 4.75
N ARG A 558 4.65 20.42 5.31
CA ARG A 558 5.91 20.03 4.67
C ARG A 558 6.81 19.33 5.70
N ARG A 559 7.34 18.17 5.32
CA ARG A 559 8.18 17.34 6.18
C ARG A 559 9.63 17.36 5.71
N GLU A 560 10.56 17.48 6.63
CA GLU A 560 11.97 17.25 6.34
C GLU A 560 12.25 15.74 6.24
N GLU A 561 12.95 15.29 5.19
CA GLU A 561 13.40 13.89 5.00
C GLU A 561 14.82 13.69 5.51
#